data_AF-A0A2W6I8Z4-F1
#
_entry.id   AF-A0A2W6I8Z4-F1
#
_cell.length_a   1.000
_cell.length_b   1.000
_cell.length_c   1.000
_cell.angle_alpha   90.00
_cell.angle_beta   90.00
_cell.angle_gamma   90.00
#
_symmetry.space_group_name_H-M   'P 1'
#
loop_
_entity.id
_entity.type
_entity.pdbx_description
1 polymer ?
#
loop_
_entity_poly.entity_id
_entity_poly.type
_entity_poly.pdbx_seq_one_letter_code
_entity_poly.pdbx_strand_id
1 'polypeptide(L)'
;MYSHPIQWLLRCEMSSDDLGITAMRPGDAWPGGGYVELAVIRVDDAFLMRRLGQSLLTGSEPGMGAWRSLGMRLPSGAVVELIAYDAEPDAGFTVRIDNQSDPRIALQEIISALGLGAEQIIWSNIN
;
A
#
# COMPACT_ATOMS: atom_id res chain seq x y z
N MET A 1 -45.21 -8.41 17.89
CA MET A 1 -45.08 -8.58 16.44
C MET A 1 -43.79 -7.87 16.04
N TYR A 2 -42.86 -8.60 15.43
CA TYR A 2 -41.57 -8.19 14.85
C TYR A 2 -41.67 -6.84 14.09
N SER A 3 -40.64 -6.01 13.88
CA SER A 3 -39.18 -6.14 14.02
C SER A 3 -38.55 -4.74 14.08
N HIS A 4 -37.36 -4.68 14.65
CA HIS A 4 -36.48 -3.51 14.83
C HIS A 4 -35.80 -3.05 13.51
N PRO A 5 -35.27 -1.81 13.48
CA PRO A 5 -34.91 -1.08 12.25
C PRO A 5 -33.62 -1.55 11.56
N ILE A 6 -33.56 -1.32 10.25
CA ILE A 6 -32.39 -1.54 9.38
C ILE A 6 -31.32 -0.51 9.75
N GLN A 7 -30.26 -0.96 10.42
CA GLN A 7 -29.07 -0.18 10.70
C GLN A 7 -27.83 -1.08 10.60
N TRP A 8 -27.43 -1.47 9.38
CA TRP A 8 -26.19 -2.20 9.16
C TRP A 8 -25.51 -1.72 7.88
N LEU A 9 -24.75 -0.63 8.02
CA LEU A 9 -23.60 -0.29 7.17
C LEU A 9 -22.64 0.57 8.00
N LEU A 10 -22.28 0.04 9.19
CA LEU A 10 -21.03 0.40 9.82
C LEU A 10 -19.93 -0.20 8.95
N ARG A 11 -19.38 0.62 8.06
CA ARG A 11 -18.07 0.37 7.44
C ARG A 11 -17.08 0.34 8.60
N CYS A 12 -16.77 -0.85 9.10
CA CYS A 12 -15.67 -1.01 10.05
C CYS A 12 -14.41 -0.45 9.40
N GLU A 13 -13.91 0.68 9.92
CA GLU A 13 -12.52 1.06 9.76
C GLU A 13 -11.70 -0.01 10.50
N MET A 14 -11.44 -1.12 9.82
CA MET A 14 -10.51 -2.14 10.30
C MET A 14 -9.15 -1.46 10.46
N SER A 15 -8.64 -1.46 11.69
CA SER A 15 -7.27 -1.03 12.00
C SER A 15 -6.28 -1.96 11.31
N SER A 16 -5.09 -1.46 10.99
CA SER A 16 -4.01 -2.24 10.35
C SER A 16 -3.66 -3.53 11.08
N ASP A 17 -3.81 -3.54 12.41
CA ASP A 17 -3.59 -4.72 13.25
C ASP A 17 -4.57 -5.87 12.93
N ASP A 18 -5.82 -5.57 12.56
CA ASP A 18 -6.81 -6.58 12.16
C ASP A 18 -6.57 -7.11 10.74
N LEU A 19 -5.79 -6.39 9.93
CA LEU A 19 -5.43 -6.78 8.57
C LEU A 19 -4.17 -7.67 8.53
N GLY A 20 -3.51 -7.90 9.67
CA GLY A 20 -2.24 -8.65 9.73
C GLY A 20 -1.08 -7.92 9.06
N ILE A 21 -1.17 -6.60 8.92
CA ILE A 21 -0.15 -5.77 8.26
C ILE A 21 0.77 -5.18 9.32
N THR A 22 2.08 -5.35 9.13
CA THR A 22 3.08 -4.80 10.04
C THR A 22 3.89 -3.71 9.35
N ALA A 23 4.00 -2.54 9.99
CA ALA A 23 4.87 -1.46 9.54
C ALA A 23 6.34 -1.92 9.47
N MET A 24 7.05 -1.54 8.41
CA MET A 24 8.50 -1.73 8.34
C MET A 24 9.24 -0.51 8.88
N ARG A 25 10.45 -0.73 9.39
CA ARG A 25 11.30 0.35 9.86
C ARG A 25 12.04 1.00 8.69
N PRO A 26 12.28 2.31 8.73
CA PRO A 26 13.17 2.95 7.77
C PRO A 26 14.53 2.24 7.75
N GLY A 27 15.00 1.88 6.54
CA GLY A 27 16.28 1.20 6.34
C GLY A 27 16.25 -0.33 6.51
N ASP A 28 15.10 -0.93 6.78
CA ASP A 28 14.95 -2.39 6.67
C ASP A 28 15.30 -2.85 5.25
N ALA A 29 16.08 -3.93 5.16
CA ALA A 29 16.49 -4.47 3.88
C ALA A 29 15.37 -5.28 3.20
N TRP A 30 15.34 -5.24 1.87
CA TRP A 30 14.57 -6.18 1.05
C TRP A 30 15.07 -7.61 1.28
N PRO A 31 14.24 -8.55 1.77
CA PRO A 31 14.66 -9.93 2.03
C PRO A 31 15.33 -10.63 0.84
N GLY A 32 14.82 -10.43 -0.37
CA GLY A 32 15.34 -10.96 -1.63
C GLY A 32 16.46 -10.12 -2.27
N GLY A 33 16.90 -9.05 -1.59
CA GLY A 33 17.98 -8.17 -2.02
C GLY A 33 17.58 -7.12 -3.05
N GLY A 34 16.31 -7.04 -3.42
CA GLY A 34 15.78 -6.03 -4.34
C GLY A 34 14.27 -6.07 -4.45
N TYR A 35 13.72 -5.20 -5.30
CA TYR A 35 12.29 -5.07 -5.51
C TYR A 35 11.92 -5.21 -6.99
N VAL A 36 10.64 -5.45 -7.24
CA VAL A 36 10.00 -5.29 -8.55
C VAL A 36 8.82 -4.33 -8.41
N GLU A 37 8.57 -3.54 -9.46
CA GLU A 37 7.42 -2.64 -9.52
C GLU A 37 6.21 -3.37 -10.10
N LEU A 38 5.10 -3.31 -9.37
CA LEU A 38 3.93 -4.14 -9.63
C LEU A 38 2.81 -3.35 -10.31
N ALA A 39 2.51 -2.18 -9.77
CA ALA A 39 1.42 -1.32 -10.19
C ALA A 39 1.63 0.09 -9.64
N VAL A 40 0.79 1.01 -10.08
CA VAL A 40 0.65 2.33 -9.51
C VAL A 40 -0.77 2.45 -8.95
N ILE A 41 -0.91 2.91 -7.71
CA ILE A 41 -2.19 3.15 -7.06
C ILE A 41 -2.45 4.65 -6.93
N ARG A 42 -3.63 5.09 -7.36
CA ARG A 42 -4.07 6.49 -7.30
C ARG A 42 -4.87 6.73 -6.03
N VAL A 43 -4.15 7.09 -4.98
CA VAL A 43 -4.67 7.48 -3.68
C VAL A 43 -3.84 8.64 -3.14
N ASP A 44 -4.43 9.47 -2.29
CA ASP A 44 -3.70 10.53 -1.58
C ASP A 44 -3.09 10.04 -0.26
N ASP A 45 -2.24 10.86 0.33
CA ASP A 45 -1.53 10.54 1.58
C ASP A 45 -2.50 10.33 2.73
N ALA A 46 -3.51 11.18 2.83
CA ALA A 46 -4.48 11.11 3.91
C ALA A 46 -5.25 9.78 3.88
N PHE A 47 -5.53 9.26 2.68
CA PHE A 47 -6.09 7.95 2.48
C PHE A 47 -5.17 6.85 3.01
N LEU A 48 -3.90 6.82 2.62
CA LEU A 48 -2.95 5.80 3.09
C LEU A 48 -2.74 5.89 4.60
N MET A 49 -2.52 7.09 5.13
CA MET A 49 -2.27 7.31 6.55
C MET A 49 -3.47 6.91 7.41
N ARG A 50 -4.70 7.24 6.97
CA ARG A 50 -5.92 6.80 7.65
C ARG A 50 -6.10 5.29 7.57
N ARG A 51 -5.87 4.71 6.39
CA ARG A 51 -6.14 3.29 6.15
C ARG A 51 -5.14 2.37 6.83
N LEU A 52 -3.88 2.81 6.90
CA LEU A 52 -2.77 2.04 7.46
C LEU A 52 -2.37 2.51 8.88
N GLY A 53 -2.96 3.58 9.40
CA GLY A 53 -2.67 4.09 10.74
C GLY A 53 -1.23 4.54 10.93
N GLN A 54 -0.53 4.89 9.84
CA GLN A 54 0.90 5.14 9.81
C GLN A 54 1.21 6.42 9.03
N SER A 55 2.18 7.18 9.51
CA SER A 55 2.69 8.34 8.76
C SER A 55 3.60 7.90 7.62
N LEU A 56 3.56 8.63 6.52
CA LEU A 56 4.51 8.46 5.43
C LEU A 56 5.91 8.91 5.88
N LEU A 57 6.92 8.14 5.50
CA LEU A 57 8.31 8.57 5.51
C LEU A 57 8.54 9.53 4.37
N THR A 58 9.49 10.44 4.54
CA THR A 58 9.89 11.40 3.49
C THR A 58 11.40 11.41 3.36
N GLY A 59 11.87 11.72 2.15
CA GLY A 59 13.28 11.85 1.87
C GLY A 59 13.53 12.50 0.52
N SER A 60 14.78 12.42 0.08
CA SER A 60 15.19 12.92 -1.24
C SER A 60 16.22 11.97 -1.83
N GLU A 61 16.02 11.63 -3.10
CA GLU A 61 16.90 10.76 -3.87
C GLU A 61 17.62 11.57 -4.96
N PRO A 62 18.96 11.53 -5.03
CA PRO A 62 19.70 12.24 -6.07
C PRO A 62 19.23 11.84 -7.48
N GLY A 63 18.78 12.82 -8.26
CA GLY A 63 18.30 12.62 -9.62
C GLY A 63 16.80 12.32 -9.75
N MET A 64 16.12 11.87 -8.69
CA MET A 64 14.67 11.63 -8.68
C MET A 64 13.90 12.66 -7.84
N GLY A 65 14.58 13.33 -6.90
CA GLY A 65 14.01 14.40 -6.09
C GLY A 65 13.37 13.91 -4.79
N ALA A 66 12.47 14.72 -4.24
CA ALA A 66 11.79 14.41 -3.00
C ALA A 66 10.83 13.24 -3.18
N TRP A 67 10.72 12.40 -2.17
CA TRP A 67 9.83 11.25 -2.15
C TRP A 67 9.14 11.12 -0.81
N ARG A 68 8.01 10.42 -0.85
CA ARG A 68 7.26 9.94 0.31
C ARG A 68 6.99 8.46 0.15
N SER A 69 7.18 7.68 1.22
CA SER A 69 6.98 6.23 1.16
C SER A 69 6.42 5.63 2.43
N LEU A 70 5.90 4.42 2.30
CA LEU A 70 5.49 3.57 3.41
C LEU A 70 5.86 2.12 3.09
N GLY A 71 6.65 1.52 3.97
CA GLY A 71 7.03 0.12 3.91
C GLY A 71 6.16 -0.72 4.85
N MET A 72 5.72 -1.89 4.39
CA MET A 72 4.89 -2.80 5.17
C MET A 72 5.15 -4.26 4.82
N ARG A 73 4.88 -5.14 5.78
CA ARG A 73 4.79 -6.58 5.59
C ARG A 73 3.33 -7.00 5.60
N LEU A 74 2.92 -7.72 4.55
CA LEU A 74 1.58 -8.26 4.38
C LEU A 74 1.39 -9.58 5.14
N PRO A 75 0.15 -10.08 5.30
CA PRO A 75 -0.14 -11.35 5.98
C PRO A 75 0.58 -12.56 5.38
N SER A 76 0.73 -12.61 4.06
CA SER A 76 1.54 -13.62 3.35
C SER A 76 3.03 -13.60 3.72
N GLY A 77 3.49 -12.56 4.42
CA GLY A 77 4.90 -12.31 4.70
C GLY A 77 5.60 -11.49 3.62
N ALA A 78 4.93 -11.20 2.50
CA ALA A 78 5.46 -10.36 1.44
C ALA A 78 5.79 -8.95 1.97
N VAL A 79 6.93 -8.42 1.51
CA VAL A 79 7.38 -7.06 1.83
C VAL A 79 6.99 -6.14 0.68
N VAL A 80 6.38 -5.01 1.03
CA VAL A 80 5.83 -4.03 0.09
C VAL A 80 6.27 -2.64 0.48
N GLU A 81 6.61 -1.82 -0.50
CA GLU A 81 6.77 -0.37 -0.37
C GLU A 81 5.76 0.33 -1.29
N LEU A 82 5.06 1.32 -0.74
CA LEU A 82 4.32 2.31 -1.51
C LEU A 82 5.17 3.57 -1.56
N ILE A 83 5.57 4.01 -2.75
CA ILE A 83 6.42 5.19 -2.91
C ILE A 83 5.87 6.14 -3.97
N ALA A 84 5.92 7.44 -3.69
CA ALA A 84 5.61 8.49 -4.65
C ALA A 84 6.74 9.52 -4.66
N TYR A 85 7.10 10.02 -5.84
CA TYR A 85 8.07 11.10 -6.01
C TYR A 85 7.34 12.41 -6.31
N ASP A 86 7.72 13.49 -5.65
CA ASP A 86 7.06 14.80 -5.75
C ASP A 86 7.23 15.44 -7.14
N ALA A 87 8.19 14.97 -7.94
CA ALA A 87 8.36 15.39 -9.33
C ALA A 87 7.17 14.96 -10.22
N GLU A 88 6.42 13.94 -9.81
CA GLU A 88 5.28 13.38 -10.54
C GLU A 88 4.06 13.21 -9.61
N PRO A 89 3.51 14.31 -9.07
CA PRO A 89 2.51 14.25 -8.00
C PRO A 89 1.18 13.61 -8.45
N ASP A 90 0.87 13.66 -9.75
CA ASP A 90 -0.33 13.06 -10.35
C ASP A 90 -0.16 11.57 -10.71
N ALA A 91 1.05 11.02 -10.57
CA ALA A 91 1.31 9.62 -10.90
C ALA A 91 0.65 8.66 -9.89
N GLY A 92 0.61 9.02 -8.61
CA GLY A 92 0.17 8.16 -7.52
C GLY A 92 1.33 7.47 -6.82
N PHE A 93 1.04 6.38 -6.09
CA PHE A 93 2.05 5.58 -5.41
C PHE A 93 2.41 4.35 -6.24
N THR A 94 3.69 4.22 -6.58
CA THR A 94 4.23 2.98 -7.12
C THR A 94 4.26 1.92 -6.03
N VAL A 95 3.70 0.76 -6.34
CA VAL A 95 3.73 -0.45 -5.52
C VAL A 95 4.98 -1.23 -5.88
N ARG A 96 5.92 -1.29 -4.94
CA ARG A 96 7.12 -2.13 -5.02
C ARG A 96 6.94 -3.32 -4.10
N ILE A 97 7.32 -4.50 -4.56
CA ILE A 97 7.33 -5.70 -3.74
C ILE A 97 8.71 -6.34 -3.77
N ASP A 98 9.04 -7.10 -2.73
CA ASP A 98 10.26 -7.90 -2.72
C ASP A 98 10.30 -8.85 -3.92
N ASN A 99 11.46 -8.96 -4.58
CA ASN A 99 11.61 -9.72 -5.83
C ASN A 99 11.40 -11.24 -5.70
N GLN A 100 11.36 -11.78 -4.48
CA GLN A 100 11.04 -13.19 -4.21
C GLN A 100 9.56 -13.39 -3.80
N SER A 101 8.79 -12.32 -3.66
CA SER A 101 7.36 -12.41 -3.32
C SER A 101 6.53 -12.82 -4.53
N ASP A 102 5.41 -13.52 -4.28
CA ASP A 102 4.42 -13.80 -5.31
C ASP A 102 3.66 -12.50 -5.64
N PRO A 103 3.79 -11.96 -6.88
CA PRO A 103 3.19 -10.68 -7.25
C PRO A 103 1.66 -10.70 -7.21
N ARG A 104 1.04 -11.87 -7.47
CA ARG A 104 -0.41 -12.01 -7.47
C ARG A 104 -0.95 -11.96 -6.05
N ILE A 105 -0.30 -12.68 -5.13
CA ILE A 105 -0.71 -12.72 -3.72
C ILE A 105 -0.54 -11.33 -3.10
N ALA A 106 0.64 -10.73 -3.26
CA ALA A 106 0.94 -9.41 -2.72
C ALA A 106 -0.07 -8.37 -3.21
N LEU A 107 -0.42 -8.39 -4.49
CA LEU A 107 -1.41 -7.47 -5.04
C LEU A 107 -2.80 -7.65 -4.43
N GLN A 108 -3.29 -8.89 -4.36
CA GLN A 108 -4.61 -9.17 -3.80
C GLN A 108 -4.72 -8.68 -2.35
N GLU A 109 -3.67 -8.88 -1.56
CA GLU A 109 -3.59 -8.39 -0.20
C GLU A 109 -3.57 -6.86 -0.14
N ILE A 110 -2.82 -6.18 -1.00
CA ILE A 110 -2.81 -4.70 -1.07
C ILE A 110 -4.18 -4.16 -1.44
N ILE A 111 -4.83 -4.71 -2.47
CA ILE A 111 -6.17 -4.29 -2.91
C ILE A 111 -7.17 -4.48 -1.77
N SER A 112 -7.13 -5.63 -1.10
CA SER A 112 -8.01 -5.94 0.03
C SER A 112 -7.74 -5.03 1.24
N ALA A 113 -6.47 -4.83 1.58
CA ALA A 113 -6.05 -4.01 2.71
C ALA A 113 -6.48 -2.55 2.53
N LEU A 114 -6.18 -1.99 1.37
CA LEU A 114 -6.49 -0.61 1.05
C LEU A 114 -7.97 -0.42 0.66
N GLY A 115 -8.68 -1.50 0.32
CA GLY A 115 -10.06 -1.44 -0.15
C GLY A 115 -10.17 -0.69 -1.48
N LEU A 116 -9.23 -0.95 -2.39
CA LEU A 116 -9.12 -0.25 -3.67
C LEU A 116 -10.16 -0.76 -4.69
N GLY A 117 -10.75 0.19 -5.41
CA GLY A 117 -11.47 -0.07 -6.65
C GLY A 117 -10.53 -0.27 -7.84
N ALA A 118 -11.03 -0.90 -8.91
CA ALA A 118 -10.26 -1.17 -10.12
C ALA A 118 -9.78 0.13 -10.82
N GLU A 119 -10.55 1.21 -10.70
CA GLU A 119 -10.25 2.54 -11.23
C GLU A 119 -9.05 3.22 -10.55
N GLN A 120 -8.68 2.75 -9.36
CA GLN A 120 -7.57 3.29 -8.57
C GLN A 120 -6.24 2.59 -8.89
N ILE A 121 -6.23 1.59 -9.76
CA ILE A 121 -5.07 0.74 -10.05
C ILE A 121 -4.67 0.91 -11.51
N ILE A 122 -3.45 1.36 -11.72
CA ILE A 122 -2.80 1.40 -13.02
C ILE A 122 -1.76 0.31 -13.05
N TRP A 123 -1.95 -0.63 -13.96
CA TRP A 123 -1.05 -1.75 -14.13
C TRP A 123 0.26 -1.29 -14.77
N SER A 124 1.38 -1.50 -14.09
CA SER A 124 2.67 -1.50 -14.76
C SER A 124 2.74 -2.79 -15.57
N ASN A 125 3.15 -2.70 -16.85
CA ASN A 125 3.42 -3.91 -17.64
C ASN A 125 4.59 -4.65 -16.98
N ILE A 126 4.26 -5.66 -16.17
CA ILE A 126 5.24 -6.61 -15.65
C ILE A 126 5.62 -7.49 -16.85
N ASN A 127 6.75 -7.19 -17.47
CA ASN A 127 7.37 -8.02 -18.51
C ASN A 127 8.13 -9.19 -17.89
#